data_AF-A0A8I2AH75-F1
#
_entry.id   AF-A0A8I2AH75-F1
#
_cell.length_a   1.000
_cell.length_b   1.000
_cell.length_c   1.000
_cell.angle_alpha   90.00
_cell.angle_beta   90.00
_cell.angle_gamma   90.00
#
_symmetry.space_group_name_H-M   'P 1'
#
loop_
_entity.id
_entity.type
_entity.pdbx_description
1 polymer ?
#
loop_
_entity_poly.entity_id
_entity_poly.type
_entity_poly.pdbx_seq_one_letter_code
_entity_poly.pdbx_strand_id
1 'polypeptide(L)'
;MKAVKRLISTKRLPYLLKIYGRELTPEVILSCIYAVFYSIIYREKYTELLKIDFSRVPFPKDYKVFSKMAALVNELKDLHLMQSGRLDKLVSKYGGESDRIDMIVYRDSERRFI
;
A
#
# COMPACT_ATOMS: atom_id res chain seq x y z
N MET A 1 -1.30 -9.93 13.47
CA MET A 1 -0.70 -10.91 12.52
C MET A 1 -1.51 -12.18 12.20
N LYS A 2 -2.64 -12.50 12.86
CA LYS A 2 -3.44 -13.71 12.53
C LYS A 2 -4.21 -13.61 11.20
N ALA A 3 -4.61 -12.41 10.77
CA ALA A 3 -5.43 -12.23 9.56
C ALA A 3 -4.66 -12.50 8.24
N VAL A 4 -3.39 -12.09 8.15
CA VAL A 4 -2.56 -12.27 6.95
C VAL A 4 -2.29 -13.76 6.68
N LYS A 5 -2.09 -14.56 7.74
CA LYS A 5 -1.94 -16.03 7.65
C LYS A 5 -3.19 -16.73 7.09
N ARG A 6 -4.37 -16.11 7.16
CA ARG A 6 -5.63 -16.66 6.64
C ARG A 6 -5.81 -16.34 5.15
N LEU A 7 -5.35 -15.16 4.72
CA LEU A 7 -5.45 -14.69 3.33
C LEU A 7 -4.52 -15.47 2.39
N ILE A 8 -3.32 -15.81 2.87
CA ILE A 8 -2.39 -16.70 2.18
C ILE A 8 -2.68 -18.11 2.69
N SER A 9 -3.48 -18.89 1.95
CA SER A 9 -3.72 -20.30 2.27
C SER A 9 -2.39 -20.97 2.65
N THR A 10 -2.33 -21.58 3.83
CA THR A 10 -1.12 -22.21 4.40
C THR A 10 -0.45 -23.19 3.43
N LYS A 11 -1.18 -23.68 2.42
CA LYS A 11 -0.72 -24.54 1.34
C LYS A 11 0.15 -23.85 0.27
N ARG A 12 0.12 -22.51 0.14
CA ARG A 12 0.88 -21.78 -0.91
C ARG A 12 2.30 -21.37 -0.48
N LEU A 13 2.56 -21.21 0.81
CA LEU A 13 3.90 -20.87 1.29
C LEU A 13 4.96 -21.95 0.95
N PRO A 14 4.68 -23.26 1.11
CA PRO A 14 5.62 -24.30 0.70
C PRO A 14 5.91 -24.31 -0.82
N TYR A 15 4.93 -23.91 -1.63
CA TYR A 15 5.09 -23.81 -3.08
C TYR A 15 6.03 -22.67 -3.48
N LEU A 16 5.88 -21.49 -2.85
CA LEU A 16 6.77 -20.35 -3.11
C LEU A 16 8.20 -20.62 -2.62
N LEU A 17 8.36 -21.30 -1.47
CA LEU A 17 9.65 -21.78 -1.00
C LEU A 17 10.32 -22.69 -2.04
N LYS A 18 9.57 -23.62 -2.64
CA LYS A 18 10.07 -24.52 -3.69
C LYS A 18 10.49 -23.78 -4.96
N ILE A 19 9.74 -22.75 -5.39
CA ILE A 19 10.08 -21.98 -6.60
C ILE A 19 11.33 -21.13 -6.39
N TYR A 20 11.39 -20.40 -5.28
CA TYR A 20 12.44 -19.40 -5.06
C TYR A 20 13.67 -19.95 -4.34
N GLY A 21 13.60 -21.18 -3.82
CA GLY A 21 14.69 -21.80 -3.07
C GLY A 21 15.00 -21.11 -1.74
N ARG A 22 14.08 -20.29 -1.23
CA ARG A 22 14.26 -19.54 0.02
C ARG A 22 12.94 -19.21 0.70
N GLU A 23 12.98 -19.06 2.02
CA GLU A 23 11.83 -18.63 2.79
C GLU A 23 11.51 -17.16 2.52
N LEU A 24 10.21 -16.85 2.42
CA LEU A 24 9.70 -15.50 2.26
C LEU A 24 9.08 -15.04 3.57
N THR A 25 9.45 -13.84 4.01
CA THR A 25 8.81 -13.22 5.17
C THR A 25 7.39 -12.74 4.81
N PRO A 26 6.48 -12.65 5.78
CA PRO A 26 5.13 -12.10 5.55
C PRO A 26 5.13 -10.72 4.91
N GLU A 27 6.09 -9.85 5.25
CA GLU A 27 6.25 -8.50 4.74
C GLU A 27 6.57 -8.51 3.24
N VAL A 28 7.45 -9.43 2.82
CA VAL A 28 7.83 -9.60 1.41
C VAL A 28 6.66 -10.11 0.58
N ILE A 29 5.84 -11.02 1.14
CA ILE A 29 4.62 -11.49 0.47
C ILE A 29 3.58 -10.37 0.38
N LEU A 30 3.37 -9.62 1.47
CA LEU A 30 2.49 -8.46 1.47
C LEU A 30 2.90 -7.44 0.41
N SER A 31 4.21 -7.21 0.27
CA SER A 31 4.74 -6.29 -0.73
C SER A 31 4.42 -6.75 -2.16
N CYS A 32 4.49 -8.06 -2.43
CA CYS A 32 4.09 -8.59 -3.73
C CYS A 32 2.59 -8.41 -4.01
N ILE A 33 1.73 -8.67 -3.03
CA ILE A 33 0.27 -8.47 -3.16
C ILE A 33 -0.03 -7.01 -3.48
N TYR A 34 0.64 -6.10 -2.77
CA TYR A 34 0.50 -4.67 -2.98
C TYR A 34 0.92 -4.25 -4.40
N ALA A 35 2.05 -4.78 -4.90
CA ALA A 35 2.56 -4.49 -6.24
C ALA A 35 1.54 -4.88 -7.32
N VAL A 36 0.96 -6.07 -7.18
CA VAL A 36 -0.04 -6.60 -8.11
C VAL A 36 -1.29 -5.74 -8.12
N PHE A 37 -1.81 -5.33 -6.96
CA PHE A 37 -3.01 -4.51 -6.89
C PHE A 37 -2.81 -3.08 -7.36
N TYR A 38 -1.59 -2.56 -7.28
CA TYR A 38 -1.27 -1.26 -7.84
C TYR A 38 -1.10 -1.28 -9.36
N SER A 39 -0.79 -2.44 -9.96
CA SER A 39 -0.65 -2.59 -11.41
C SER A 39 -1.95 -2.25 -12.15
N ILE A 40 -1.87 -1.26 -13.04
CA ILE A 40 -2.99 -0.86 -13.91
C ILE A 40 -3.43 -2.04 -14.77
N ILE A 41 -2.48 -2.73 -15.41
CA ILE A 41 -2.74 -3.89 -16.26
C ILE A 41 -3.49 -4.99 -15.49
N TYR A 42 -3.12 -5.24 -14.22
CA TYR A 42 -3.82 -6.23 -13.41
C TYR A 42 -5.26 -5.79 -13.12
N ARG A 43 -5.45 -4.53 -12.69
CA ARG A 43 -6.79 -4.01 -12.37
C ARG A 43 -7.71 -4.06 -13.60
N GLU A 44 -7.24 -3.63 -14.76
CA GLU A 44 -8.01 -3.69 -16.01
C GLU A 44 -8.35 -5.13 -16.40
N LYS A 45 -7.34 -6.00 -16.46
CA LYS A 45 -7.51 -7.39 -16.90
C LYS A 45 -8.48 -8.19 -16.02
N TYR A 46 -8.49 -7.92 -14.71
CA TYR A 46 -9.28 -8.68 -13.75
C TYR A 46 -10.50 -7.91 -13.22
N THR A 47 -10.84 -6.74 -13.78
CA THR A 47 -11.90 -5.84 -13.24
C THR A 47 -13.19 -6.58 -12.88
N GLU A 48 -13.73 -7.40 -13.80
CA GLU A 48 -14.98 -8.12 -13.57
C GLU A 48 -14.85 -9.19 -12.49
N LEU A 49 -13.70 -9.86 -12.39
CA LEU A 49 -13.42 -10.85 -11.35
C LEU A 49 -13.23 -10.20 -9.97
N LEU A 50 -12.60 -9.02 -9.93
CA LEU A 50 -12.37 -8.26 -8.69
C LEU A 50 -13.68 -7.78 -8.03
N LYS A 51 -14.75 -7.59 -8.82
CA LYS A 51 -16.07 -7.20 -8.33
C LYS A 51 -16.85 -8.35 -7.68
N ILE A 52 -16.58 -9.58 -8.10
CA ILE A 52 -17.43 -10.74 -7.78
C ILE A 52 -16.84 -11.57 -6.64
N ASP A 53 -15.52 -11.73 -6.58
CA ASP A 53 -14.86 -12.61 -5.59
C ASP A 53 -13.46 -12.10 -5.22
N PHE A 54 -12.86 -12.71 -4.19
CA PHE A 54 -11.51 -12.42 -3.74
C PHE A 54 -10.47 -12.58 -4.86
N SER A 55 -9.60 -11.57 -4.97
CA SER A 55 -8.60 -11.49 -6.04
C SER A 55 -7.55 -12.61 -5.94
N ARG A 56 -7.25 -13.25 -7.07
CA ARG A 56 -6.15 -14.20 -7.20
C ARG A 56 -4.87 -13.46 -7.57
N VAL A 57 -3.90 -13.44 -6.66
CA VAL A 57 -2.62 -12.73 -6.85
C VAL A 57 -1.61 -13.64 -7.56
N PRO A 58 -1.11 -13.28 -8.77
CA PRO A 58 -0.01 -13.98 -9.41
C PRO A 58 1.32 -13.66 -8.74
N PHE A 59 2.19 -14.66 -8.67
CA PHE A 59 3.58 -14.50 -8.22
C PHE A 59 4.54 -14.63 -9.42
N PRO A 60 5.49 -13.71 -9.60
CA PRO A 60 6.51 -13.81 -10.65
C PRO A 60 7.32 -15.10 -10.51
N LYS A 61 7.65 -15.78 -11.62
CA LYS A 61 8.50 -16.99 -11.56
C LYS A 61 9.95 -16.65 -11.18
N ASP A 62 10.45 -15.50 -11.63
CA ASP A 62 11.80 -15.03 -11.33
C ASP A 62 11.84 -14.24 -10.01
N TYR A 63 12.68 -14.72 -9.08
CA TYR A 63 12.92 -14.05 -7.81
C TYR A 63 13.53 -12.65 -7.96
N LYS A 64 14.35 -12.40 -8.99
CA LYS A 64 14.93 -11.07 -9.21
C LYS A 64 13.86 -10.03 -9.52
N VAL A 65 12.90 -10.39 -10.37
CA VAL A 65 11.74 -9.54 -10.67
C VAL A 65 10.91 -9.31 -9.41
N PHE A 66 10.65 -10.38 -8.66
CA PHE A 66 9.93 -10.32 -7.40
C PHE A 66 10.60 -9.38 -6.38
N SER A 67 11.92 -9.48 -6.21
CA SER A 67 12.67 -8.63 -5.28
C SER A 67 12.65 -7.15 -5.69
N LYS A 68 12.78 -6.85 -6.99
CA LYS A 68 12.67 -5.48 -7.50
C LYS A 68 11.27 -4.89 -7.26
N MET A 69 10.21 -5.67 -7.52
CA MET A 69 8.83 -5.24 -7.23
C MET A 69 8.63 -4.97 -5.73
N ALA A 70 9.14 -5.84 -4.86
CA ALA A 70 9.03 -5.65 -3.41
C ALA A 70 9.74 -4.37 -2.93
N ALA A 71 10.88 -4.03 -3.52
CA ALA A 71 11.59 -2.79 -3.19
C ALA A 71 10.78 -1.53 -3.54
N LEU A 72 10.25 -1.45 -4.76
CA LEU A 72 9.39 -0.33 -5.20
C LEU A 72 8.15 -0.18 -4.33
N VAL A 73 7.55 -1.31 -3.96
CA VAL A 73 6.39 -1.30 -3.07
C VAL A 73 6.75 -0.85 -1.67
N ASN A 74 7.90 -1.24 -1.13
CA ASN A 74 8.30 -0.77 0.19
C ASN A 74 8.41 0.75 0.20
N GLU A 75 9.02 1.35 -0.83
CA GLU A 75 9.06 2.81 -0.96
C GLU A 75 7.64 3.42 -1.02
N LEU A 76 6.74 2.83 -1.82
CA LEU A 76 5.35 3.30 -1.94
C LEU A 76 4.56 3.14 -0.63
N LYS A 77 4.77 2.03 0.08
CA LYS A 77 4.16 1.74 1.38
C LYS A 77 4.64 2.75 2.42
N ASP A 78 5.93 3.06 2.45
CA ASP A 78 6.48 4.03 3.39
C ASP A 78 5.92 5.44 3.12
N LEU A 79 5.67 5.78 1.86
CA LEU A 79 4.94 7.01 1.50
C LEU A 79 3.49 6.98 2.02
N HIS A 80 2.74 5.89 1.78
CA HIS A 80 1.34 5.79 2.23
C HIS A 80 1.17 5.71 3.75
N LEU A 81 2.18 5.21 4.47
CA LEU A 81 2.19 5.15 5.93
C LEU A 81 2.76 6.42 6.58
N MET A 82 3.12 7.43 5.79
CA MET A 82 3.79 8.64 6.25
C MET A 82 5.12 8.39 6.99
N GLN A 83 5.83 7.34 6.60
CA GLN A 83 7.11 6.92 7.19
C GLN A 83 8.31 7.30 6.32
N SER A 84 8.07 7.72 5.08
CA SER A 84 9.13 8.13 4.16
C SER A 84 9.65 9.52 4.52
N GLY A 85 10.97 9.67 4.68
CA GLY A 85 11.62 10.99 4.83
C GLY A 85 11.44 11.91 3.62
N ARG A 86 10.91 11.40 2.49
CA ARG A 86 10.45 12.24 1.37
C ARG A 86 9.31 13.18 1.78
N LEU A 87 8.60 12.87 2.86
CA LEU A 87 7.51 13.68 3.40
C LEU A 87 7.99 14.75 4.37
N ASP A 88 9.27 14.80 4.73
CA ASP A 88 9.82 15.84 5.63
C ASP A 88 9.75 17.23 4.98
N LYS A 89 9.66 17.29 3.64
CA LYS A 89 9.53 18.51 2.86
C LYS A 89 8.14 18.59 2.22
N LEU A 90 7.13 18.86 3.05
CA LEU A 90 5.77 19.10 2.56
C LEU A 90 5.69 20.44 1.82
N VAL A 91 5.04 20.44 0.65
CA VAL A 91 4.76 21.66 -0.14
C VAL A 91 3.71 22.51 0.57
N SER A 92 2.73 21.87 1.23
CA SER A 92 1.72 22.53 2.03
C SER A 92 2.12 22.51 3.51
N LYS A 93 1.98 23.66 4.17
CA LYS A 93 2.01 23.75 5.63
C LYS A 93 0.59 23.87 6.13
N TYR A 94 0.28 23.18 7.22
CA TYR A 94 -0.95 23.44 7.95
C TYR A 94 -0.90 24.87 8.50
N GLY A 95 -1.88 25.68 8.15
CA GLY A 95 -1.94 27.11 8.52
C GLY A 95 -2.75 27.41 9.78
N GLY A 96 -3.32 26.39 10.42
CA GLY A 96 -4.02 26.53 11.69
C GLY A 96 -3.08 26.34 12.88
N GLU A 97 -3.42 26.93 14.02
CA GLU A 97 -2.72 26.65 15.28
C GLU A 97 -3.24 25.37 15.96
N SER A 98 -4.43 24.90 15.57
CA SER A 98 -5.14 23.80 16.24
C SER A 98 -6.17 23.14 15.32
N ASP A 99 -6.28 21.81 15.40
CA ASP A 99 -7.33 21.01 14.75
C ASP A 99 -8.69 21.10 15.46
N ARG A 100 -8.80 21.88 16.53
CA ARG A 100 -10.08 22.15 17.19
C ARG A 100 -10.88 23.13 16.35
N ILE A 101 -12.08 22.70 15.98
CA ILE A 101 -13.09 23.55 15.36
C ILE A 101 -13.74 24.34 16.48
N ASP A 102 -13.28 25.58 16.66
CA ASP A 102 -13.93 26.55 17.53
C ASP A 102 -15.11 27.22 16.79
N MET A 103 -15.88 28.04 17.50
CA MET A 103 -17.04 28.72 16.93
C MET A 103 -16.60 29.64 15.78
N ILE A 104 -17.26 29.52 14.63
CA ILE A 104 -16.90 30.28 13.42
C ILE A 104 -16.99 31.78 13.71
N VAL A 105 -15.88 32.50 13.55
CA VAL A 105 -15.83 33.96 13.72
C VAL A 105 -15.67 34.61 12.34
N TYR A 106 -16.54 35.56 12.00
CA TYR A 106 -16.38 36.35 10.79
C TYR A 106 -15.39 37.49 11.04
N ARG A 107 -14.27 37.49 10.31
CA ARG A 107 -13.27 38.57 10.37
C ARG A 107 -13.51 39.56 9.23
N ASP A 108 -14.06 40.72 9.57
CA ASP A 108 -14.47 41.73 8.59
C ASP A 108 -13.29 42.34 7.81
N SER A 109 -12.12 42.48 8.45
CA SER A 109 -10.89 42.97 7.81
C SER A 109 -10.37 42.06 6.69
N GLU A 110 -10.67 40.77 6.75
CA GLU A 110 -10.22 39.76 5.78
C GLU A 110 -11.37 39.20 4.93
N ARG A 111 -12.62 39.64 5.21
CA ARG A 111 -13.87 39.15 4.60
C ARG A 111 -13.96 37.63 4.54
N ARG A 112 -13.56 36.94 5.62
CA ARG A 112 -13.54 35.47 5.69
C ARG A 112 -13.99 34.97 7.06
N PHE A 113 -14.57 33.78 7.05
CA PHE A 113 -14.87 32.99 8.24
C PHE A 113 -13.61 32.21 8.64
N ILE A 114 -13.27 32.26 9.93
CA ILE A 114 -12.18 31.51 10.57
C ILE A 114 -12.75 30.57 11.62
#